data_AF-A0AAW1KSC6-F1
#
_entry.id   AF-A0AAW1KSC6-F1
#
_cell.length_a   1.000
_cell.length_b   1.000
_cell.length_c   1.000
_cell.angle_alpha   90.00
_cell.angle_beta   90.00
_cell.angle_gamma   90.00
#
_symmetry.space_group_name_H-M   'P 1'
#
loop_
_entity.id
_entity.type
_entity.pdbx_description
1 polymer ?
#
loop_
_entity_poly.entity_id
_entity_poly.type
_entity_poly.pdbx_seq_one_letter_code
_entity_poly.pdbx_strand_id
1 'polypeptide(L)'
;MEAINKLKSTDPPQFLSPNTEISTCSRIASQHIFGLLKPYTSKSPFEQLLTDGFDAKQIWQQIDVQSQPLISSLKREIKRFEKNPNQISSLFVDDDENEVFEKEFEENNDVGLEINDDDHEFDDNDEDDDGGGGDDDVEDDEDDEEEEEVEDDGDGVPEVEDD
;
A
#
# COMPACT_ATOMS: atom_id res chain seq x y z
N MET A 1 -3.64 4.65 -21.83
CA MET A 1 -3.71 3.24 -22.30
C MET A 1 -2.57 2.84 -23.24
N GLU A 2 -2.15 3.67 -24.20
CA GLU A 2 -1.11 3.31 -25.19
C GLU A 2 0.18 2.75 -24.56
N ALA A 3 0.72 3.41 -23.52
CA ALA A 3 1.88 2.93 -22.78
C ALA A 3 1.65 1.53 -22.16
N ILE A 4 0.50 1.29 -21.52
CA ILE A 4 0.16 -0.01 -20.95
C ILE A 4 0.08 -1.08 -22.05
N ASN A 5 -0.55 -0.77 -23.18
CA ASN A 5 -0.68 -1.71 -24.29
C ASN A 5 0.68 -2.04 -24.90
N LYS A 6 1.56 -1.05 -25.05
CA LYS A 6 2.94 -1.24 -25.51
C LYS A 6 3.71 -2.19 -24.59
N LEU A 7 3.62 -1.98 -23.26
CA LEU A 7 4.28 -2.86 -22.29
C LEU A 7 3.73 -4.29 -22.35
N LYS A 8 2.40 -4.46 -22.51
CA LYS A 8 1.76 -5.77 -22.65
C LYS A 8 2.19 -6.53 -23.91
N SER A 9 2.50 -5.81 -24.99
CA SER A 9 2.98 -6.41 -26.24
C SER A 9 4.51 -6.52 -26.34
N THR A 10 5.24 -6.10 -25.30
CA THR A 10 6.71 -6.17 -25.27
C THR A 10 7.17 -7.55 -24.82
N ASP A 11 8.18 -8.10 -25.50
CA ASP A 11 8.74 -9.41 -25.18
C ASP A 11 9.51 -9.36 -23.84
N PRO A 12 9.29 -10.28 -22.88
CA PRO A 12 9.88 -10.21 -21.53
C PRO A 12 11.39 -9.96 -21.45
N PRO A 13 12.24 -10.58 -22.30
CA PRO A 13 13.68 -10.29 -22.32
C PRO A 13 14.04 -8.82 -22.60
N GLN A 14 13.18 -8.07 -23.30
CA GLN A 14 13.45 -6.67 -23.62
C GLN A 14 13.43 -5.76 -22.38
N PHE A 15 12.73 -6.16 -21.31
CA PHE A 15 12.73 -5.44 -20.03
C PHE A 15 14.09 -5.48 -19.31
N LEU A 16 14.93 -6.45 -19.63
CA LEU A 16 16.29 -6.59 -19.06
C LEU A 16 17.34 -5.82 -19.87
N SER A 17 16.95 -5.26 -21.03
CA SER A 17 17.83 -4.48 -21.88
C SER A 17 17.70 -2.99 -21.59
N PRO A 18 18.77 -2.19 -21.76
CA PRO A 18 18.68 -0.74 -21.63
C PRO A 18 17.84 -0.16 -22.78
N ASN A 19 16.54 -0.04 -22.56
CA ASN A 19 15.59 0.50 -23.52
C ASN A 19 14.84 1.69 -22.92
N THR A 20 15.19 2.89 -23.39
CA THR A 20 14.60 4.15 -22.92
C THR A 20 13.12 4.27 -23.24
N GLU A 21 12.64 3.69 -24.35
CA GLU A 21 11.22 3.69 -24.71
C GLU A 21 10.42 2.85 -23.70
N ILE A 22 10.87 1.63 -23.41
CA ILE A 22 10.23 0.75 -22.42
C ILE A 22 10.25 1.41 -21.04
N SER A 23 11.39 1.97 -20.62
CA SER A 23 11.49 2.67 -19.34
C SER A 23 10.51 3.85 -19.23
N THR A 24 10.38 4.64 -20.30
CA THR A 24 9.44 5.76 -20.37
C THR A 24 7.99 5.28 -20.33
N CYS A 25 7.66 4.26 -21.13
CA CYS A 25 6.34 3.65 -21.11
C CYS A 25 6.00 3.08 -19.74
N SER A 26 6.94 2.44 -19.05
CA SER A 26 6.77 1.95 -17.68
C SER A 26 6.43 3.08 -16.72
N ARG A 27 7.16 4.20 -16.75
CA ARG A 27 6.87 5.35 -15.89
C ARG A 27 5.48 5.94 -16.16
N ILE A 28 5.11 6.11 -17.43
CA ILE A 28 3.78 6.61 -17.82
C ILE A 28 2.67 5.64 -17.37
N ALA A 29 2.89 4.34 -17.56
CA ALA A 29 1.93 3.31 -17.13
C ALA A 29 1.75 3.32 -15.61
N SER A 30 2.84 3.41 -14.84
CA SER A 30 2.79 3.53 -13.38
C SER A 30 2.00 4.77 -12.93
N GLN A 31 2.24 5.94 -13.54
CA GLN A 31 1.48 7.16 -13.25
C GLN A 31 -0.01 7.00 -13.53
N HIS A 32 -0.36 6.33 -14.63
CA HIS A 32 -1.74 6.04 -14.97
C HIS A 32 -2.40 5.10 -13.96
N ILE A 33 -1.72 4.03 -13.55
CA ILE A 33 -2.22 3.09 -12.53
C ILE A 33 -2.44 3.82 -11.21
N PHE A 34 -1.47 4.61 -10.76
CA PHE A 34 -1.60 5.45 -9.56
C PHE A 34 -2.82 6.37 -9.64
N GLY A 35 -3.02 7.05 -10.78
CA GLY A 35 -4.19 7.91 -11.00
C GLY A 35 -5.53 7.18 -10.92
N LEU A 36 -5.60 5.92 -11.35
CA LEU A 36 -6.79 5.08 -11.23
C LEU A 36 -7.07 4.66 -9.80
N LEU A 37 -6.03 4.47 -8.98
CA LEU A 37 -6.17 4.10 -7.57
C LEU A 37 -6.56 5.30 -6.70
N LYS A 38 -6.23 6.52 -7.11
CA LYS A 38 -6.44 7.75 -6.32
C LYS A 38 -7.87 7.94 -5.78
N PRO A 39 -8.96 7.74 -6.56
CA PRO A 39 -10.32 7.89 -6.05
C PRO A 39 -10.70 6.91 -4.94
N TYR A 40 -10.00 5.78 -4.86
CA TYR A 40 -10.28 4.70 -3.91
C TYR A 40 -9.34 4.72 -2.70
N THR A 41 -8.45 5.71 -2.63
CA THR A 41 -7.35 5.78 -1.66
C THR A 41 -7.35 7.16 -1.00
N SER A 42 -8.45 7.47 -0.30
CA SER A 42 -8.72 8.76 0.33
C SER A 42 -7.66 9.20 1.35
N LYS A 43 -6.95 8.25 1.97
CA LYS A 43 -5.87 8.48 2.95
C LYS A 43 -4.46 8.58 2.31
N SER A 44 -4.34 8.66 0.97
CA SER A 44 -3.02 8.66 0.32
C SER A 44 -2.19 9.92 0.65
N PRO A 45 -0.93 9.80 1.10
CA PRO A 45 -0.05 10.94 1.35
C PRO A 45 0.49 11.59 0.06
N PHE A 46 0.26 10.96 -1.10
CA PHE A 46 0.79 11.41 -2.38
C PHE A 46 -0.34 11.91 -3.29
N GLU A 47 -0.24 13.16 -3.75
CA GLU A 47 -1.18 13.71 -4.72
C GLU A 47 -0.96 13.15 -6.14
N GLN A 48 0.27 12.79 -6.46
CA GLN A 48 0.71 12.23 -7.73
C GLN A 48 1.90 11.30 -7.52
N LEU A 49 2.11 10.37 -8.45
CA LEU A 49 3.27 9.48 -8.42
C LEU A 49 4.56 10.25 -8.73
N LEU A 50 5.52 10.22 -7.82
CA LEU A 50 6.83 10.83 -7.99
C LEU A 50 7.72 9.90 -8.83
N THR A 51 8.06 10.34 -10.04
CA THR A 51 8.86 9.56 -10.99
C THR A 51 10.20 10.19 -11.33
N ASP A 52 10.40 11.48 -11.08
CA ASP A 52 11.65 12.17 -11.40
C ASP A 52 12.71 11.91 -10.33
N GLY A 53 13.89 11.44 -10.73
CA GLY A 53 14.96 11.02 -9.81
C GLY A 53 14.71 9.70 -9.07
N PHE A 54 13.54 9.08 -9.24
CA PHE A 54 13.18 7.84 -8.55
C PHE A 54 13.50 6.61 -9.39
N ASP A 55 14.03 5.58 -8.73
CA ASP A 55 14.22 4.26 -9.32
C ASP A 55 12.90 3.45 -9.37
N ALA A 56 12.97 2.26 -9.97
CA ALA A 56 11.79 1.41 -10.12
C ALA A 56 11.23 0.90 -8.78
N LYS A 57 12.09 0.65 -7.79
CA LYS A 57 11.68 0.15 -6.47
C LYS A 57 10.95 1.23 -5.71
N GLN A 58 11.45 2.46 -5.73
CA GLN A 58 10.84 3.60 -5.05
C GLN A 58 9.48 3.96 -5.68
N ILE A 59 9.37 3.86 -7.01
CA ILE A 59 8.08 4.03 -7.71
C ILE A 59 7.09 2.94 -7.28
N TRP A 60 7.54 1.69 -7.23
CA TRP A 60 6.67 0.58 -6.84
C TRP A 60 6.21 0.69 -5.38
N GLN A 61 7.08 1.11 -4.47
CA GLN A 61 6.75 1.35 -3.06
C GLN A 61 5.68 2.43 -2.88
N GLN A 62 5.72 3.52 -3.66
CA GLN A 62 4.66 4.54 -3.61
C GLN A 62 3.30 3.97 -4.00
N ILE A 63 3.24 3.14 -5.04
CA ILE A 63 2.00 2.50 -5.49
C ILE A 63 1.50 1.51 -4.43
N ASP A 64 2.40 0.71 -3.87
CA ASP A 64 2.08 -0.29 -2.84
C ASP A 64 1.46 0.38 -1.61
N VAL A 65 2.14 1.37 -1.03
CA VAL A 65 1.66 2.14 0.14
C VAL A 65 0.27 2.73 -0.10
N GLN A 66 0.05 3.33 -1.28
CA GLN A 66 -1.26 3.89 -1.60
C GLN A 66 -2.34 2.80 -1.75
N SER A 67 -2.00 1.60 -2.19
CA SER A 67 -2.95 0.51 -2.42
C SER A 67 -3.40 -0.23 -1.15
N GLN A 68 -2.64 -0.15 -0.05
CA GLN A 68 -2.92 -0.88 1.18
C GLN A 68 -4.31 -0.60 1.79
N PRO A 69 -4.81 0.66 1.88
CA PRO A 69 -6.15 0.92 2.39
C PRO A 69 -7.27 0.31 1.53
N LEU A 70 -7.08 0.32 0.21
CA LEU A 70 -8.02 -0.29 -0.74
C LEU A 70 -8.04 -1.81 -0.58
N ILE A 71 -6.85 -2.45 -0.54
CA ILE A 71 -6.72 -3.90 -0.36
C ILE A 71 -7.38 -4.34 0.96
N SER A 72 -7.12 -3.61 2.04
CA SER A 72 -7.70 -3.89 3.37
C SER A 72 -9.22 -3.79 3.35
N SER A 73 -9.76 -2.77 2.68
CA SER A 73 -11.20 -2.59 2.54
C SER A 73 -11.85 -3.71 1.72
N LEU A 74 -11.22 -4.12 0.61
CA LEU A 74 -11.68 -5.25 -0.21
C LEU A 74 -11.64 -6.57 0.55
N LYS A 75 -10.57 -6.84 1.32
CA LYS A 75 -10.48 -8.05 2.17
C LYS A 75 -11.62 -8.12 3.18
N ARG A 76 -11.94 -7.00 3.84
CA ARG A 76 -13.07 -6.90 4.80
C ARG A 76 -14.41 -7.16 4.12
N GLU A 77 -14.59 -6.61 2.92
CA GLU A 77 -15.81 -6.78 2.14
C GLU A 77 -16.00 -8.24 1.67
N ILE A 78 -14.93 -8.89 1.21
CA ILE A 78 -14.92 -10.32 0.88
C ILE A 78 -15.32 -11.15 2.10
N LYS A 79 -14.69 -10.94 3.25
CA LYS A 79 -15.03 -11.63 4.52
C LYS A 79 -16.50 -11.39 4.92
N ARG A 80 -17.06 -10.22 4.61
CA ARG A 80 -18.48 -9.90 4.87
C ARG A 80 -19.40 -10.71 3.97
N PHE A 81 -19.06 -10.87 2.69
CA PHE A 81 -19.82 -11.68 1.74
C PHE A 81 -19.71 -13.17 2.03
N GLU A 82 -18.54 -13.67 2.43
CA GLU A 82 -18.37 -15.07 2.86
C GLU A 82 -19.30 -15.41 4.03
N LYS A 83 -19.47 -14.49 4.98
CA LYS A 83 -20.40 -14.65 6.11
C LYS A 83 -21.87 -14.52 5.70
N ASN A 84 -22.17 -13.73 4.67
CA ASN A 84 -23.53 -13.41 4.25
C ASN A 84 -23.64 -13.30 2.71
N PRO A 85 -23.66 -14.43 1.99
CA PRO A 85 -23.56 -14.44 0.52
C PRO A 85 -24.75 -13.76 -0.17
N ASN A 86 -25.93 -13.73 0.48
CA ASN A 86 -27.13 -13.05 -0.03
C ASN A 86 -26.97 -11.53 -0.19
N GLN A 87 -25.91 -10.92 0.37
CA GLN A 87 -25.64 -9.49 0.18
C GLN A 87 -25.09 -9.21 -1.23
N ILE A 88 -24.45 -10.20 -1.86
CA ILE A 88 -23.89 -10.08 -3.21
C ILE A 88 -25.02 -9.80 -4.22
N SER A 89 -26.14 -10.50 -4.13
CA SER A 89 -27.27 -10.32 -5.06
C SER A 89 -27.88 -8.93 -5.02
N SER A 90 -27.75 -8.20 -3.91
CA SER A 90 -28.22 -6.82 -3.78
C SER A 90 -27.34 -5.78 -4.48
N LEU A 91 -26.09 -6.14 -4.83
CA LEU A 91 -25.13 -5.23 -5.48
C LEU A 91 -25.26 -5.22 -7.01
N PHE A 92 -25.87 -6.25 -7.59
CA PHE A 92 -26.01 -6.44 -9.04
C PHE A 92 -27.46 -6.27 -9.52
N VAL A 93 -28.29 -5.53 -8.78
CA VAL A 93 -29.74 -5.41 -9.06
C VAL A 93 -30.05 -4.54 -10.29
N ASP A 94 -29.08 -3.80 -10.81
CA ASP A 94 -29.22 -2.96 -12.00
C ASP A 94 -28.51 -3.57 -13.22
N ASP A 95 -29.07 -4.65 -13.78
CA ASP A 95 -29.19 -4.84 -15.24
C ASP A 95 -30.11 -6.04 -15.53
N ASP A 96 -30.94 -5.90 -16.55
CA ASP A 96 -32.14 -6.69 -16.86
C ASP A 96 -31.85 -8.10 -17.43
N GLU A 97 -30.88 -8.86 -16.86
CA GLU A 97 -30.44 -10.19 -17.38
C GLU A 97 -30.19 -11.24 -16.27
N ASN A 98 -31.08 -11.31 -15.29
CA ASN A 98 -30.92 -12.11 -14.07
C ASN A 98 -31.26 -13.62 -14.21
N GLU A 99 -30.81 -14.29 -15.28
CA GLU A 99 -31.10 -15.73 -15.49
C GLU A 99 -29.87 -16.65 -15.62
N VAL A 100 -28.64 -16.12 -15.54
CA VAL A 100 -27.42 -16.92 -15.84
C VAL A 100 -26.52 -17.22 -14.63
N PHE A 101 -26.64 -16.49 -13.53
CA PHE A 101 -25.65 -16.56 -12.44
C PHE A 101 -25.77 -17.77 -11.48
N GLU A 102 -26.88 -18.50 -11.48
CA GLU A 102 -27.06 -19.64 -10.56
C GLU A 102 -26.28 -20.90 -10.97
N LYS A 103 -25.69 -20.96 -12.18
CA LYS A 103 -25.18 -22.23 -12.73
C LYS A 103 -23.66 -22.39 -12.80
N GLU A 104 -22.87 -21.37 -12.45
CA GLU A 104 -21.41 -21.39 -12.69
C GLU A 104 -20.55 -21.44 -11.41
N PHE A 105 -21.17 -21.42 -10.23
CA PHE A 105 -20.43 -21.43 -8.95
C PHE A 105 -20.02 -22.83 -8.46
N GLU A 106 -20.51 -23.91 -9.09
CA GLU A 106 -20.18 -25.28 -8.66
C GLU A 106 -18.86 -25.82 -9.24
N GLU A 107 -18.23 -25.17 -10.23
CA GLU A 107 -17.14 -25.81 -11.00
C GLU A 107 -15.73 -25.22 -10.85
N ASN A 108 -15.52 -24.12 -10.10
CA ASN A 108 -14.20 -23.47 -9.98
C ASN A 108 -13.68 -23.34 -8.55
N ASN A 109 -13.72 -24.43 -7.78
CA ASN A 109 -13.22 -24.47 -6.40
C ASN A 109 -11.77 -25.02 -6.31
N ASP A 110 -10.88 -24.62 -7.23
CA ASP A 110 -9.46 -25.01 -7.21
C ASP A 110 -8.53 -23.89 -7.72
N VAL A 111 -8.61 -22.72 -7.11
CA VAL A 111 -7.52 -21.74 -7.15
C VAL A 111 -7.06 -21.50 -5.72
N GLY A 112 -6.07 -22.30 -5.31
CA GLY A 112 -5.36 -22.16 -4.05
C GLY A 112 -4.67 -20.80 -3.98
N LEU A 113 -5.38 -19.80 -3.47
CA LEU A 113 -4.78 -18.62 -2.84
C LEU A 113 -4.37 -19.04 -1.43
N GLU A 114 -3.13 -19.51 -1.27
CA GLU A 114 -2.45 -19.41 0.04
C GLU A 114 -2.24 -17.90 0.30
N ILE A 115 -3.23 -17.28 0.93
CA ILE A 115 -3.05 -15.98 1.56
C ILE A 115 -2.25 -16.28 2.82
N ASN A 116 -0.95 -16.01 2.78
CA ASN A 116 -0.11 -16.05 3.97
C ASN A 116 -0.66 -15.01 4.96
N ASP A 117 -1.32 -15.49 6.02
CA ASP A 117 -1.80 -14.74 7.18
C ASP A 117 -0.60 -14.25 8.02
N ASP A 118 0.29 -13.46 7.41
CA ASP A 118 1.20 -12.60 8.18
C ASP A 118 0.46 -11.28 8.41
N ASP A 119 -0.49 -11.38 9.34
CA ASP A 119 -1.36 -10.33 9.84
C ASP A 119 -0.52 -9.35 10.67
N HIS A 120 0.15 -8.42 9.99
CA HIS A 120 0.44 -7.15 10.64
C HIS A 120 -0.90 -6.44 10.82
N GLU A 121 -1.51 -6.67 11.98
CA GLU A 121 -2.63 -5.90 12.52
C GLU A 121 -2.32 -4.41 12.35
N PHE A 122 -2.79 -3.83 11.25
CA PHE A 122 -2.89 -2.39 11.11
C PHE A 122 -4.12 -2.02 11.94
N ASP A 123 -3.86 -1.79 13.22
CA ASP A 123 -4.77 -1.19 14.19
C ASP A 123 -5.15 0.22 13.70
N ASP A 124 -6.09 0.29 12.77
CA ASP A 124 -6.81 1.52 12.42
C ASP A 124 -7.82 1.73 13.56
N ASN A 125 -7.33 2.21 14.70
CA ASN A 125 -8.12 2.69 15.82
C ASN A 125 -8.88 3.95 15.36
N ASP A 126 -9.93 3.77 14.55
CA ASP A 126 -10.96 4.78 14.30
C ASP A 126 -11.92 4.76 15.51
N GLU A 127 -11.44 5.33 16.61
CA GLU A 127 -12.29 5.78 17.73
C GLU A 127 -13.10 6.99 17.26
N ASP A 128 -14.25 6.73 16.62
CA ASP A 128 -15.38 7.66 16.64
C ASP A 128 -15.98 7.65 18.06
N ASP A 129 -15.32 8.32 19.01
CA ASP A 129 -15.86 8.62 20.35
C ASP A 129 -16.73 9.89 20.30
N ASP A 130 -18.01 9.69 19.98
CA ASP A 130 -19.07 10.66 20.24
C ASP A 130 -19.63 10.46 21.67
N GLY A 131 -19.11 11.25 22.60
CA GLY A 131 -19.93 11.85 23.65
C GLY A 131 -19.78 11.33 25.09
N GLY A 132 -19.22 12.19 25.94
CA GLY A 132 -19.84 12.46 27.25
C GLY A 132 -18.92 12.43 28.47
N GLY A 133 -18.38 13.61 28.83
CA GLY A 133 -18.30 14.18 30.18
C GLY A 133 -17.86 13.30 31.36
N GLY A 134 -16.73 13.68 31.98
CA GLY A 134 -16.36 13.21 33.32
C GLY A 134 -14.98 13.67 33.73
N ASP A 135 -14.91 14.87 34.28
CA ASP A 135 -13.93 15.41 35.23
C ASP A 135 -13.29 14.34 36.15
N ASP A 136 -11.96 14.31 36.21
CA ASP A 136 -11.22 14.17 37.48
C ASP A 136 -9.72 14.47 37.26
N ASP A 137 -9.34 15.65 37.78
CA ASP A 137 -8.00 16.09 38.19
C ASP A 137 -7.20 14.99 38.91
N VAL A 138 -5.95 14.79 38.50
CA VAL A 138 -4.84 14.58 39.46
C VAL A 138 -3.54 15.17 38.90
N GLU A 139 -3.12 16.30 39.47
CA GLU A 139 -1.76 16.85 39.49
C GLU A 139 -0.84 15.97 40.35
N ASP A 140 0.41 15.74 39.93
CA ASP A 140 1.62 15.48 40.77
C ASP A 140 2.76 15.02 39.83
N ASP A 141 4.03 15.40 39.92
CA ASP A 141 4.73 16.51 40.54
C ASP A 141 6.10 16.52 39.82
N GLU A 142 6.73 17.68 39.76
CA GLU A 142 8.08 17.89 39.23
C GLU A 142 9.13 17.19 40.12
N ASP A 143 10.14 16.55 39.54
CA ASP A 143 11.47 16.62 40.16
C ASP A 143 12.61 16.56 39.13
N ASP A 144 13.54 17.46 39.40
CA ASP A 144 14.68 17.95 38.65
C ASP A 144 15.93 17.09 38.96
N GLU A 145 17.03 17.34 38.23
CA GLU A 145 18.45 17.13 38.58
C GLU A 145 19.31 16.65 37.39
N GLU A 146 19.75 17.66 36.63
CA GLU A 146 21.12 18.01 36.22
C GLU A 146 22.23 16.94 36.05
N GLU A 147 22.91 17.08 34.90
CA GLU A 147 24.37 17.00 34.59
C GLU A 147 25.19 15.73 34.93
N GLU A 148 25.91 15.21 33.92
CA GLU A 148 27.39 15.15 33.93
C GLU A 148 27.96 15.02 32.50
N GLU A 149 28.79 16.00 32.13
CA GLU A 149 29.77 15.91 31.03
C GLU A 149 30.95 15.02 31.44
N VAL A 150 31.45 14.18 30.54
CA VAL A 150 32.88 13.84 30.50
C VAL A 150 33.36 13.69 29.05
N GLU A 151 34.37 14.48 28.73
CA GLU A 151 35.21 14.43 27.54
C GLU A 151 35.98 13.09 27.45
N ASP A 152 36.15 12.54 26.24
CA ASP A 152 37.24 11.60 25.94
C ASP A 152 37.94 12.04 24.65
N ASP A 153 39.08 12.69 24.88
CA ASP A 153 40.11 13.07 23.94
C ASP A 153 40.98 11.83 23.64
N GLY A 154 41.02 11.39 22.38
CA GLY A 154 41.61 10.09 22.04
C GLY A 154 42.17 9.99 20.63
N ASP A 155 43.07 10.91 20.31
CA ASP A 155 44.03 10.92 19.19
C ASP A 155 44.64 9.55 18.84
N GLY A 156 44.87 9.30 17.55
CA GLY A 156 45.50 8.07 17.08
C GLY A 156 45.54 7.86 15.57
N VAL A 157 45.97 8.86 14.81
CA VAL A 157 46.44 8.68 13.42
C VAL A 157 47.91 8.23 13.43
N PRO A 158 48.26 7.05 12.86
CA PRO A 158 49.63 6.79 12.45
C PRO A 158 49.80 7.14 10.96
N GLU A 159 50.45 8.28 10.73
CA GLU A 159 51.20 8.60 9.52
C GLU A 159 52.60 7.97 9.66
N VAL A 160 53.06 7.22 8.65
CA VAL A 160 54.47 6.95 8.23
C VAL A 160 54.47 5.78 7.24
N GLU A 161 55.33 5.65 6.23
CA GLU A 161 56.17 6.52 5.40
C GLU A 161 56.55 5.61 4.19
N ASP A 162 56.82 6.23 3.04
CA ASP A 162 57.29 5.60 1.80
C ASP A 162 58.62 4.84 1.97
N ASP A 163 58.74 3.69 1.28
CA ASP A 163 60.00 3.11 0.78
C ASP A 163 59.75 2.38 -0.55
#